data_AF-A0A4Y2FDR8-F1
#
_entry.id   AF-A0A4Y2FDR8-F1
#
_cell.length_a   1.000
_cell.length_b   1.000
_cell.length_c   1.000
_cell.angle_alpha   90.00
_cell.angle_beta   90.00
_cell.angle_gamma   90.00
#
_symmetry.space_group_name_H-M   'P 1'
#
loop_
_entity.id
_entity.type
_entity.pdbx_description
1 polymer ?
#
loop_
_entity_poly.entity_id
_entity_poly.type
_entity_poly.pdbx_seq_one_letter_code
_entity_poly.pdbx_strand_id
1 'polypeptide(L)'
;MRKDFITPKLVAELDRCQLSMRGSVFILEATVDVLECNIDEFPISKFSIQRIRTEKRKERVENIKSDFQNEILDIVSLHWDGKLLPALSARKSKEERLPIVISNVLKKTTHCCAETE
;
A
#
# COMPACT_ATOMS: atom_id res chain seq x y z
N MET A 1 -15.97 -10.32 -21.15
CA MET A 1 -16.16 -9.63 -19.85
C MET A 1 -14.86 -9.76 -19.08
N ARG A 2 -14.19 -8.66 -18.73
CA ARG A 2 -12.92 -8.73 -17.98
C ARG A 2 -13.18 -9.23 -16.56
N LYS A 3 -12.33 -10.11 -16.04
CA LYS A 3 -12.46 -10.64 -14.67
C LYS A 3 -11.94 -9.61 -13.68
N ASP A 4 -12.67 -9.45 -12.58
CA ASP A 4 -12.20 -8.67 -11.44
C ASP A 4 -11.12 -9.44 -10.70
N PHE A 5 -9.88 -9.15 -11.06
CA PHE A 5 -8.68 -9.69 -10.42
C PHE A 5 -8.31 -8.94 -9.11
N ILE A 6 -9.12 -7.95 -8.77
CA ILE A 6 -8.81 -6.93 -7.76
C ILE A 6 -9.21 -7.45 -6.39
N THR A 7 -8.28 -8.06 -5.68
CA THR A 7 -8.49 -8.43 -4.27
C THR A 7 -7.68 -7.51 -3.35
N PRO A 8 -8.24 -7.09 -2.19
CA PRO A 8 -7.49 -6.36 -1.17
C PRO A 8 -6.20 -7.11 -0.76
N LYS A 9 -6.28 -8.44 -0.72
CA LYS A 9 -5.14 -9.31 -0.41
C LYS A 9 -4.00 -9.15 -1.42
N LEU A 10 -4.30 -9.18 -2.72
CA LEU A 10 -3.29 -8.97 -3.75
C LEU A 10 -2.61 -7.60 -3.58
N VAL A 11 -3.39 -6.54 -3.37
CA VAL A 11 -2.84 -5.19 -3.19
C VAL A 11 -1.95 -5.11 -1.96
N ALA A 12 -2.35 -5.74 -0.85
CA ALA A 12 -1.55 -5.80 0.36
C ALA A 12 -0.21 -6.51 0.15
N GLU A 13 -0.18 -7.64 -0.57
CA GLU A 13 1.07 -8.36 -0.88
C GLU A 13 1.97 -7.57 -1.84
N LEU A 14 1.36 -6.93 -2.85
CA LEU A 14 2.06 -6.05 -3.77
C LEU A 14 2.77 -4.88 -3.04
N ASP A 15 2.11 -4.31 -2.03
CA ASP A 15 2.65 -3.23 -1.21
C ASP A 15 3.69 -3.74 -0.19
N ARG A 16 3.45 -4.90 0.42
CA ARG A 16 4.37 -5.53 1.37
C ARG A 16 5.70 -5.89 0.73
N CYS A 17 5.67 -6.39 -0.51
CA CYS A 17 6.85 -6.68 -1.30
C CYS A 17 7.50 -5.43 -1.93
N GLN A 18 6.97 -4.22 -1.64
CA GLN A 18 7.45 -2.95 -2.19
C GLN A 18 7.57 -2.96 -3.71
N LEU A 19 6.65 -3.65 -4.39
CA LEU A 19 6.73 -3.81 -5.83
C LEU A 19 6.42 -2.49 -6.53
N SER A 20 7.28 -2.10 -7.46
CA SER A 20 6.97 -1.01 -8.38
C SER A 20 5.76 -1.38 -9.25
N MET A 21 5.13 -0.37 -9.87
CA MET A 21 4.06 -0.60 -10.83
C MET A 21 4.48 -1.56 -11.95
N ARG A 22 5.70 -1.36 -12.47
CA ARG A 22 6.26 -2.21 -13.53
C ARG A 22 6.58 -3.61 -13.05
N GLY A 23 7.17 -3.74 -11.87
CA GLY A 23 7.44 -5.04 -11.25
C GLY A 23 6.16 -5.84 -11.00
N SER A 24 5.08 -5.15 -10.63
CA SER A 24 3.76 -5.77 -10.43
C SER A 24 3.20 -6.30 -11.74
N VAL A 25 3.27 -5.53 -12.84
CA VAL A 25 2.84 -6.00 -14.18
C VAL A 25 3.60 -7.27 -14.57
N PHE A 26 4.94 -7.25 -14.49
CA PHE A 26 5.75 -8.41 -14.91
C PHE A 26 5.47 -9.67 -14.10
N ILE A 27 5.35 -9.56 -12.77
CA ILE A 27 5.06 -10.71 -11.91
C ILE A 27 3.68 -11.27 -12.21
N LEU A 28 2.69 -10.40 -12.42
CA LEU A 28 1.32 -10.82 -12.72
C LEU A 28 1.21 -11.47 -14.11
N GLU A 29 1.83 -10.89 -15.12
CA GLU A 29 1.90 -11.47 -16.47
C GLU A 29 2.55 -12.85 -16.44
N ALA A 30 3.73 -12.98 -15.81
CA ALA A 30 4.43 -14.26 -15.70
C ALA A 30 3.60 -15.31 -14.92
N THR A 31 2.85 -14.88 -13.90
CA THR A 31 1.99 -15.78 -13.13
C THR A 31 0.81 -16.28 -13.98
N VAL A 32 0.18 -15.40 -14.75
CA VAL A 32 -0.93 -15.75 -15.64
C VAL A 32 -0.47 -16.68 -16.77
N ASP A 33 0.72 -16.44 -17.31
CA ASP A 33 1.35 -17.29 -18.33
C ASP A 33 1.59 -18.72 -17.81
N VAL A 34 2.15 -18.87 -16.60
CA VAL A 34 2.35 -20.18 -15.96
C VAL A 34 1.03 -20.89 -15.64
N LEU A 35 -0.03 -20.12 -15.36
CA LEU A 35 -1.37 -20.66 -15.11
C LEU A 35 -2.14 -20.99 -16.40
N GLU A 36 -1.51 -20.83 -17.57
CA GLU A 36 -2.12 -21.01 -18.91
C GLU A 36 -3.45 -20.26 -19.07
N CYS A 37 -3.58 -19.14 -18.36
CA CYS A 37 -4.78 -18.33 -18.39
C CYS A 37 -4.66 -17.26 -19.48
N ASN A 38 -5.77 -16.89 -20.11
CA ASN A 38 -5.75 -15.84 -21.10
C ASN A 38 -5.47 -14.47 -20.44
N ILE A 39 -4.36 -13.84 -20.81
CA ILE A 39 -3.93 -12.54 -20.28
C ILE A 39 -4.97 -11.44 -20.56
N ASP A 40 -5.68 -11.51 -21.69
CA ASP A 40 -6.70 -10.52 -22.08
C ASP A 40 -7.93 -10.55 -21.16
N GLU A 41 -8.12 -11.62 -20.39
CA GLU A 41 -9.19 -11.72 -19.40
C GLU A 41 -8.93 -10.84 -18.17
N PHE A 42 -7.67 -10.49 -17.91
CA PHE A 42 -7.27 -9.75 -16.72
C PHE A 42 -6.90 -8.30 -17.06
N PRO A 43 -7.31 -7.32 -16.25
CA PRO A 43 -6.89 -5.93 -16.42
C PRO A 43 -5.46 -5.69 -15.89
N ILE A 44 -4.47 -6.41 -16.43
CA ILE A 44 -3.05 -6.29 -16.06
C ILE A 44 -2.43 -5.18 -16.91
N SER A 45 -2.65 -3.94 -16.51
CA SER A 45 -1.97 -2.78 -17.09
C SER A 45 -1.40 -1.91 -15.99
N LYS A 46 -0.36 -1.12 -16.31
CA LYS A 46 0.22 -0.15 -15.37
C LYS A 46 -0.87 0.75 -14.75
N PHE A 47 -1.78 1.27 -15.58
CA PHE A 47 -2.84 2.17 -15.13
C PHE A 47 -3.88 1.43 -14.26
N SER A 48 -4.26 0.22 -14.65
CA SER A 48 -5.17 -0.62 -13.88
C SER A 48 -4.64 -0.88 -12.48
N ILE A 49 -3.39 -1.36 -12.36
CA ILE A 49 -2.75 -1.63 -11.06
C ILE A 49 -2.65 -0.33 -10.24
N GLN A 50 -2.39 0.81 -10.89
CA GLN A 50 -2.25 2.09 -10.18
C GLN A 50 -3.58 2.48 -9.56
N ARG A 51 -4.64 2.49 -10.36
CA ARG A 51 -6.00 2.79 -9.92
C ARG A 51 -6.40 1.89 -8.75
N ILE A 52 -6.17 0.58 -8.89
CA ILE A 52 -6.48 -0.43 -7.87
C ILE A 52 -5.77 -0.14 -6.54
N ARG A 53 -4.47 0.18 -6.60
CA ARG A 53 -3.69 0.52 -5.41
C ARG A 53 -4.22 1.80 -4.75
N THR A 54 -4.51 2.83 -5.53
CA THR A 54 -5.06 4.09 -5.01
C THR A 54 -6.41 3.89 -4.34
N GLU A 55 -7.33 3.16 -4.98
CA GLU A 55 -8.66 2.87 -4.44
C GLU A 55 -8.56 2.10 -3.11
N LYS A 56 -7.74 1.05 -3.04
CA LYS A 56 -7.59 0.24 -1.81
C LYS A 56 -6.84 0.97 -0.70
N ARG A 57 -5.88 1.84 -1.03
CA ARG A 57 -5.25 2.70 -0.02
C ARG A 57 -6.23 3.73 0.52
N LYS A 58 -7.07 4.32 -0.33
CA LYS A 58 -8.13 5.24 0.11
C LYS A 58 -9.12 4.54 1.04
N GLU A 59 -9.61 3.36 0.67
CA GLU A 59 -10.47 2.52 1.51
C GLU A 59 -9.81 2.22 2.87
N ARG A 60 -8.52 1.88 2.88
CA ARG A 60 -7.77 1.65 4.12
C ARG A 60 -7.67 2.89 4.99
N VAL A 61 -7.41 4.06 4.40
CA VAL A 61 -7.35 5.35 5.14
C VAL A 61 -8.71 5.68 5.75
N GLU A 62 -9.81 5.49 5.01
CA GLU A 62 -11.17 5.72 5.50
C GLU A 62 -11.52 4.77 6.64
N ASN A 63 -11.16 3.48 6.54
CA ASN A 63 -11.37 2.51 7.61
C ASN A 63 -10.58 2.88 8.86
N ILE A 64 -9.29 3.20 8.73
CA ILE A 64 -8.46 3.65 9.87
C ILE A 64 -9.04 4.91 10.51
N LYS A 65 -9.48 5.88 9.70
CA LYS A 65 -10.07 7.12 10.20
C LYS A 65 -11.37 6.86 10.97
N SER A 66 -12.23 6.01 10.43
CA SER A 66 -13.48 5.61 11.11
C SER A 66 -13.19 4.89 12.43
N ASP A 67 -12.29 3.91 12.41
CA ASP A 67 -11.86 3.17 13.61
C ASP A 67 -11.32 4.11 14.70
N PHE A 68 -10.56 5.13 14.29
CA PHE A 68 -9.99 6.13 15.18
C PHE A 68 -11.03 7.12 15.73
N GLN A 69 -12.01 7.55 14.93
CA GLN A 69 -13.07 8.47 15.35
C GLN A 69 -14.10 7.80 16.27
N ASN A 70 -14.30 6.49 16.14
CA ASN A 70 -15.18 5.72 17.02
C ASN A 70 -14.56 5.49 18.41
N GLU A 71 -13.27 5.77 18.60
CA GLU A 71 -12.60 5.69 19.89
C GLU A 71 -12.56 7.08 20.56
N ILE A 72 -12.92 7.16 21.84
CA ILE A 72 -12.72 8.40 22.62
C ILE A 72 -11.23 8.49 22.95
N LEU A 73 -10.55 9.42 22.29
CA LEU A 73 -9.11 9.61 22.41
C LEU A 73 -8.82 10.85 23.27
N ASP A 74 -8.54 10.64 24.57
CA ASP A 74 -8.10 11.73 25.44
C ASP A 74 -6.65 12.17 25.15
N ILE A 75 -5.76 11.23 24.76
CA ILE A 75 -4.34 11.50 24.47
C ILE A 75 -3.84 10.60 23.34
N VAL A 76 -3.40 11.21 22.24
CA VAL A 76 -2.81 10.51 21.08
C VAL A 76 -1.30 10.76 21.05
N SER A 77 -0.50 9.70 21.00
CA SER A 77 0.95 9.77 20.77
C SER A 77 1.27 9.34 19.34
N LEU A 78 1.89 10.24 18.58
CA LEU A 78 2.37 10.00 17.22
C LEU A 78 3.86 9.65 17.29
N HIS A 79 4.20 8.39 16.99
CA HIS A 79 5.56 7.92 16.86
C HIS A 79 5.91 7.75 15.39
N TRP A 80 6.65 8.74 14.87
CA TRP A 80 7.26 8.67 13.55
C TRP A 80 8.75 8.36 13.75
N ASP A 81 9.14 7.08 13.74
CA ASP A 81 10.56 6.74 13.70
C ASP A 81 11.04 6.84 12.24
N GLY A 82 11.71 7.95 11.96
CA GLY A 82 12.42 8.17 10.71
C GLY A 82 13.88 8.36 11.02
N LYS A 83 14.69 7.31 10.89
CA LYS A 83 16.10 7.51 10.61
C LYS A 83 16.20 8.17 9.24
N LEU A 84 16.28 9.50 9.22
CA LEU A 84 16.71 10.25 8.04
C LEU A 84 18.13 9.81 7.69
N LEU A 85 18.27 8.87 6.75
CA LEU A 85 19.57 8.54 6.18
C LEU A 85 20.08 9.78 5.41
N PRO A 86 21.34 10.21 5.62
CA PRO A 86 21.90 11.34 4.89
C PRO A 86 21.82 11.09 3.38
N ALA A 87 21.32 12.07 2.63
CA ALA A 87 21.20 11.97 1.18
C ALA A 87 22.59 11.85 0.54
N LEU A 88 22.94 10.65 0.08
CA LEU A 88 24.14 10.38 -0.70
C LEU A 88 23.75 10.20 -2.18
N SER A 89 23.85 11.30 -2.94
CA SER A 89 23.89 11.39 -4.41
C SER A 89 22.57 11.58 -5.21
N ALA A 90 22.70 12.41 -6.25
CA ALA A 90 21.64 13.14 -6.96
C ALA A 90 20.78 12.35 -7.96
N ARG A 91 20.67 11.02 -7.88
CA ARG A 91 19.80 10.26 -8.80
C ARG A 91 19.17 9.06 -8.10
N LYS A 92 17.87 9.18 -7.83
CA LYS A 92 16.94 8.14 -7.33
C LYS A 92 16.99 7.93 -5.81
N SER A 93 16.30 8.78 -5.06
CA SER A 93 15.81 8.41 -3.73
C SER A 93 14.77 7.29 -3.91
N LYS A 94 15.05 6.13 -3.32
CA LYS A 94 14.05 5.09 -3.09
C LYS A 94 13.23 5.60 -1.91
N GLU A 95 11.98 5.99 -2.14
CA GLU A 95 11.09 6.44 -1.06
C GLU A 95 10.93 5.31 -0.04
N GLU A 96 11.60 5.45 1.10
CA GLU A 96 11.44 4.55 2.22
C GLU A 96 10.12 4.89 2.89
N ARG A 97 9.15 3.98 2.78
CA ARG A 97 7.83 4.11 3.41
C ARG A 97 8.00 3.86 4.90
N LEU A 98 8.06 4.93 5.68
CA LEU A 98 8.17 4.81 7.12
C LEU A 98 6.78 4.55 7.74
N PRO A 99 6.65 3.49 8.56
CA PRO A 99 5.44 3.29 9.34
C PRO A 99 5.34 4.36 10.41
N ILE A 100 4.24 5.10 10.38
CA ILE A 100 3.82 5.98 11.46
C ILE A 100 3.04 5.12 12.45
N VAL A 101 3.48 5.10 13.70
CA VAL A 101 2.76 4.43 14.77
C VAL A 101 1.97 5.49 15.55
N ILE A 102 0.67 5.28 15.70
CA ILE A 102 -0.16 6.10 16.57
C ILE A 102 -0.63 5.22 17.73
N SER A 103 -0.39 5.68 18.97
CA SER A 103 -0.81 4.99 20.20
C SER A 103 -1.64 5.89 21.10
N ASN A 104 -2.70 5.35 21.68
CA ASN A 104 -3.49 5.98 22.75
C ASN A 104 -3.18 5.31 24.10
N VAL A 105 -3.38 6.02 25.20
CA VAL A 105 -3.20 5.55 26.59
C VAL A 105 -4.07 4.32 26.90
N LEU A 106 -5.20 4.15 26.19
CA LEU A 106 -5.93 2.88 26.08
C LEU A 106 -5.26 1.97 25.05
N LYS A 107 -4.18 1.27 25.44
CA LYS A 107 -3.42 0.20 24.74
C LYS A 107 -3.97 -0.32 23.39
N LYS A 108 -4.04 0.54 22.36
CA LYS A 108 -4.33 0.15 20.98
C LYS A 108 -3.31 0.81 20.09
N THR A 109 -2.58 -0.02 19.34
CA THR A 109 -1.50 0.40 18.45
C THR A 109 -2.00 0.30 17.02
N THR A 110 -2.08 1.43 16.32
CA THR A 110 -2.45 1.46 14.91
C THR A 110 -1.23 1.82 14.07
N HIS A 111 -0.91 0.94 13.11
CA HIS A 111 0.17 1.17 12.15
C HIS A 111 -0.40 1.85 10.89
N CYS A 112 -0.01 3.10 10.69
CA CYS A 112 -0.36 3.89 9.51
C CYS A 112 0.88 4.01 8.61
N CYS A 113 0.75 3.79 7.31
CA CYS A 113 1.79 4.19 6.35
C CYS A 113 1.30 5.46 5.67
N ALA A 114 1.97 6.60 5.86
CA ALA A 114 1.69 7.79 5.04
C ALA A 114 2.62 7.84 3.83
N GLU A 115 2.06 8.30 2.72
CA GLU A 115 2.79 8.70 1.52
C GLU A 115 2.96 10.23 1.60
N THR A 116 4.20 10.71 1.62
CA THR A 116 4.50 12.14 1.41
C THR A 116 4.74 12.36 -0.07
N GLU A 117 4.01 13.32 -0.66
CA GLU A 117 4.18 13.79 -2.05
C GLU A 117 5.58 14.37 -2.33
#